data_AF-A0AAT9HKM9-F1
#
_entry.id   AF-A0AAT9HKM9-F1
#
_cell.length_a   1.000
_cell.length_b   1.000
_cell.length_c   1.000
_cell.angle_alpha   90.00
_cell.angle_beta   90.00
_cell.angle_gamma   90.00
#
_symmetry.space_group_name_H-M   'P 1'
#
loop_
_entity.id
_entity.type
_entity.pdbx_description
1 polymer ?
#
loop_
_entity_poly.entity_id
_entity_poly.type
_entity_poly.pdbx_seq_one_letter_code
_entity_poly.pdbx_strand_id
1 'polypeptide(L)' 'MFAVDDIDDTIARLRGHGAELLGEVARYEDLYRLCDLRGPSGIILALAERIG' A
#
# COMPACT_ATOMS: atom_id res chain seq x y z
N MET A 1 -8.74 3.16 4.29
CA MET A 1 -7.58 2.29 4.57
C MET A 1 -8.04 0.85 4.44
N PHE A 2 -7.32 0.03 3.69
CA PHE A 2 -7.62 -1.38 3.47
C PHE A 2 -6.53 -2.25 4.11
N ALA A 3 -6.95 -3.26 4.87
CA ALA A 3 -6.03 -4.26 5.39
C ALA A 3 -5.67 -5.27 4.29
N VAL A 4 -4.40 -5.63 4.17
CA VAL A 4 -3.88 -6.59 3.19
C VAL A 4 -2.96 -7.59 3.87
N ASP A 5 -2.84 -8.78 3.29
CA ASP A 5 -2.00 -9.85 3.84
C ASP A 5 -0.51 -9.68 3.47
N ASP A 6 -0.22 -9.10 2.31
CA ASP A 6 1.14 -8.79 1.83
C ASP A 6 1.10 -7.46 1.07
N ILE A 7 1.75 -6.43 1.63
CA ILE A 7 1.76 -5.09 1.05
C ILE A 7 2.61 -5.02 -0.22
N ASP A 8 3.70 -5.79 -0.30
CA ASP A 8 4.63 -5.75 -1.43
C ASP A 8 4.01 -6.42 -2.66
N ASP A 9 3.35 -7.58 -2.48
CA ASP A 9 2.57 -8.23 -3.54
C ASP A 9 1.43 -7.31 -4.02
N THR A 10 0.69 -6.72 -3.08
CA THR A 10 -0.44 -5.85 -3.42
C THR A 10 0.03 -4.63 -4.22
N ILE A 11 1.12 -3.98 -3.81
CA ILE A 11 1.72 -2.86 -4.56
C ILE A 11 2.15 -3.31 -5.96
N ALA A 12 2.83 -4.45 -6.09
CA ALA A 12 3.30 -4.96 -7.38
C ALA A 12 2.13 -5.18 -8.36
N ARG A 13 1.04 -5.77 -7.88
CA ARG A 13 -0.18 -5.99 -8.69
C ARG A 13 -0.86 -4.68 -9.08
N LEU A 14 -1.02 -3.76 -8.13
CA LEU A 14 -1.67 -2.46 -8.38
C LEU A 14 -0.87 -1.58 -9.34
N ARG A 15 0.48 -1.66 -9.32
CA ARG A 15 1.33 -0.98 -10.31
C ARG A 15 1.03 -1.43 -11.74
N GLY A 16 0.75 -2.72 -11.96
CA GLY A 16 0.29 -3.24 -13.25
C GLY A 16 -1.04 -2.64 -13.73
N HIS A 17 -1.82 -2.05 -12.83
CA HIS A 17 -3.08 -1.36 -13.12
C HIS A 17 -2.96 0.18 -13.11
N GLY A 18 -1.73 0.72 -13.11
CA GLY A 18 -1.49 2.16 -13.14
C GLY A 18 -1.56 2.85 -11.77
N ALA A 19 -1.39 2.11 -10.68
CA ALA A 19 -1.21 2.71 -9.37
C ALA A 19 0.25 3.13 -9.13
N GLU A 20 0.44 4.31 -8.54
CA GLU A 20 1.75 4.86 -8.22
C GLU A 20 1.91 4.98 -6.70
N LEU A 21 3.04 4.53 -6.16
CA LEU A 21 3.35 4.65 -4.74
C LEU A 21 3.63 6.11 -4.40
N LEU A 22 2.94 6.63 -3.39
CA LEU A 22 3.16 7.96 -2.85
C LEU A 22 4.17 7.86 -1.69
N GLY A 23 5.43 8.17 -1.97
CA GLY A 23 6.51 8.05 -0.99
C GLY A 23 7.01 6.62 -0.86
N GLU A 24 7.10 6.13 0.38
CA GLU A 24 7.68 4.83 0.72
C GLU A 24 6.71 4.00 1.57
N VAL A 25 6.95 2.70 1.64
CA VAL A 25 6.26 1.84 2.61
C VAL A 25 6.82 2.14 4.00
N ALA A 26 6.01 2.72 4.87
CA ALA A 26 6.39 3.04 6.23
C ALA A 26 6.12 1.85 7.16
N ARG A 27 7.02 1.62 8.12
CA ARG A 27 6.80 0.68 9.22
C ARG A 27 6.36 1.46 10.46
N TYR A 28 5.20 1.10 11.02
CA TYR A 28 4.69 1.63 12.27
C TYR A 28 4.92 0.62 13.39
N GLU A 29 5.91 0.93 14.23
CA GLU A 29 6.42 0.02 15.26
C GLU A 29 6.68 -1.38 14.67
N ASP A 30 6.43 -2.44 15.42
CA ASP A 30 6.43 -3.81 14.90
C ASP A 30 5.00 -4.34 14.70
N LEU A 31 4.06 -3.43 14.43
CA LEU A 31 2.64 -3.72 14.35
C LEU A 31 2.11 -3.68 12.92
N TYR A 32 2.52 -2.69 12.12
CA TYR A 32 1.99 -2.50 10.77
C TYR A 32 3.04 -2.02 9.76
N ARG A 33 2.82 -2.37 8.49
CA ARG A 33 3.39 -1.69 7.32
C ARG A 33 2.29 -0.91 6.63
N LEU A 34 2.57 0.31 6.21
CA LEU A 34 1.59 1.27 5.70
C LEU A 34 2.09 1.91 4.41
N CYS A 35 1.19 2.18 3.47
CA CYS A 35 1.50 3.02 2.31
C CYS A 35 0.26 3.67 1.70
N ASP A 36 0.48 4.76 0.98
CA ASP A 36 -0.54 5.38 0.12
C ASP A 36 -0.18 5.18 -1.35
N LEU A 37 -1.18 4.87 -2.16
CA LEU A 37 -1.08 4.74 -3.61
C LEU A 37 -2.02 5.73 -4.29
N ARG A 38 -1.59 6.34 -5.39
CA ARG A 38 -2.46 7.08 -6.30
C ARG A 38 -2.88 6.15 -7.44
N GLY A 39 -4.17 5.87 -7.54
CA GLY A 39 -4.73 5.11 -8.66
C GLY A 39 -4.79 5.94 -9.96
N PRO A 40 -5.10 5.31 -11.10
CA PRO A 40 -5.08 5.94 -12.43
C PRO A 40 -6.11 7.08 -12.57
N SER A 41 -7.19 7.07 -11.78
CA SER A 41 -8.18 8.16 -11.73
C SER A 41 -7.83 9.27 -10.72
N GLY A 42 -6.61 9.25 -10.15
CA GLY A 42 -6.14 10.21 -9.17
C GLY A 42 -6.63 9.98 -7.74
N ILE A 43 -7.41 8.91 -7.49
CA ILE A 43 -7.91 8.53 -6.16
C ILE A 43 -6.75 8.01 -5.31
N ILE A 44 -6.70 8.44 -4.04
CA ILE A 44 -5.71 7.96 -3.07
C ILE A 44 -6.27 6.74 -2.32
N LEU A 45 -5.47 5.68 -2.27
CA LEU A 45 -5.76 4.43 -1.60
C LEU A 45 -4.71 4.16 -0.53
N ALA A 46 -5.14 4.10 0.74
CA ALA A 46 -4.28 3.72 1.86
C ALA A 46 -4.35 2.22 2.12
N LEU A 47 -3.19 1.55 2.20
CA LEU A 47 -3.03 0.13 2.54
C LEU A 47 -2.35 -0.05 3.90
N ALA A 48 -2.70 -1.12 4.59
CA ALA A 48 -2.08 -1.54 5.84
C ALA A 48 -1.90 -3.07 5.89
N GLU A 49 -0.69 -3.54 6.16
CA GLU A 49 -0.40 -4.95 6.45
C GLU A 49 -0.08 -5.06 7.93
N ARG A 50 -0.71 -6.01 8.64
CA ARG A 50 -0.36 -6.27 10.05
C ARG A 50 0.87 -7.15 10.11
N ILE A 51 1.87 -6.73 10.88
CA ILE A 51 3.08 -7.49 11.15
C ILE A 51 2.76 -8.45 12.32
N GLY A 52 2.81 -9.75 12.08
CA GLY A 52 2.56 -10.79 13.09
C GLY A 52 1.96 -12.07 12.55
#